data_AF-A0A5S9R5X5-F1
#
_entry.id   AF-A0A5S9R5X5-F1
#
_cell.length_a   1.000
_cell.length_b   1.000
_cell.length_c   1.000
_cell.angle_alpha   90.00
_cell.angle_beta   90.00
_cell.angle_gamma   90.00
#
_symmetry.space_group_name_H-M   'P 1'
#
loop_
_entity.id
_entity.type
_entity.pdbx_description
1 polymer ?
#
loop_
_entity_poly.entity_id
_entity_poly.type
_entity_poly.pdbx_seq_one_letter_code
_entity_poly.pdbx_strand_id
1 'polypeptide(L)'
;MSQSLKGHDRDEIAARMTAYLDEQISGHMLNAYASEARSEHIINIVRFIALIEATGDRRLLEFIASQFGWSVIEQRYLPAISLAERLEKRAKMDREIEADRRELKRGGVL
;
A
#
# COMPACT_ATOMS: atom_id res chain seq x y z
N MET A 1 -10.44 8.84 2.93
CA MET A 1 -11.63 8.75 2.04
C MET A 1 -12.01 10.08 1.41
N SER A 2 -12.26 11.16 2.17
CA SER A 2 -12.68 12.47 1.60
C SER A 2 -11.76 13.02 0.50
N GLN A 3 -10.43 12.87 0.62
CA GLN A 3 -9.49 13.29 -0.43
C GLN A 3 -9.52 12.45 -1.71
N SER A 4 -9.92 11.17 -1.63
CA SER A 4 -10.01 10.28 -2.79
C SER A 4 -11.22 10.58 -3.67
N LEU A 5 -12.20 11.33 -3.12
CA LEU A 5 -13.38 11.81 -3.83
C LEU A 5 -13.22 13.26 -4.33
N LYS A 6 -12.12 13.95 -4.01
CA LYS A 6 -11.86 15.32 -4.47
C LYS A 6 -11.19 15.25 -5.85
N GLY A 7 -11.89 15.73 -6.89
CA GLY A 7 -11.38 15.79 -8.27
C GLY A 7 -12.04 14.82 -9.26
N HIS A 8 -12.96 13.98 -8.79
CA HIS A 8 -13.80 13.11 -9.62
C HIS A 8 -15.26 13.52 -9.50
N ASP A 9 -16.04 13.32 -10.57
CA ASP A 9 -17.49 13.38 -10.46
C ASP A 9 -17.97 12.21 -9.57
N ARG A 10 -18.72 12.54 -8.52
CA ARG A 10 -19.18 11.53 -7.55
C ARG A 10 -20.19 10.59 -8.18
N ASP A 11 -20.97 11.08 -9.13
CA ASP A 11 -21.93 10.24 -9.84
C ASP A 11 -21.21 9.27 -10.79
N GLU A 12 -20.07 9.66 -11.35
CA GLU A 12 -19.19 8.77 -12.11
C GLU A 12 -18.59 7.67 -11.22
N ILE A 13 -18.07 8.01 -10.05
CA ILE A 13 -17.55 7.01 -9.09
C ILE A 13 -18.68 6.06 -8.68
N ALA A 14 -19.87 6.58 -8.38
CA ALA A 14 -21.02 5.77 -7.99
C ALA A 14 -21.44 4.81 -9.11
N ALA A 15 -21.43 5.27 -10.37
CA ALA A 15 -21.71 4.45 -11.55
C ALA A 15 -20.65 3.35 -11.74
N ARG A 16 -19.36 3.67 -11.58
CA ARG A 16 -18.27 2.69 -11.66
C ARG A 16 -18.36 1.63 -10.56
N MET A 17 -18.62 2.05 -9.32
CA MET A 17 -18.83 1.13 -8.21
C MET A 17 -20.07 0.25 -8.44
N THR A 18 -21.14 0.82 -9.00
CA THR A 18 -22.35 0.07 -9.36
C THR A 18 -22.04 -1.02 -10.38
N ALA A 19 -21.29 -0.67 -11.44
CA ALA A 19 -20.87 -1.63 -12.45
C ALA A 19 -19.94 -2.71 -11.88
N TYR A 20 -19.06 -2.36 -10.95
CA TYR A 20 -18.14 -3.31 -10.31
C TYR A 20 -18.86 -4.29 -9.38
N LEU A 21 -19.87 -3.82 -8.65
CA LEU A 21 -20.57 -4.60 -7.62
C LEU A 21 -21.83 -5.32 -8.13
N ASP A 22 -22.34 -4.94 -9.30
CA ASP A 22 -23.69 -5.28 -9.76
C ASP A 22 -24.78 -4.88 -8.74
N GLU A 23 -24.54 -3.78 -8.02
CA GLU A 23 -25.39 -3.25 -6.95
C GLU A 23 -25.52 -1.72 -7.10
N GLN A 24 -26.72 -1.17 -7.01
CA GLN A 24 -26.93 0.28 -7.12
C GLN A 24 -26.23 1.06 -6.00
N ILE A 25 -25.19 1.82 -6.37
CA ILE A 25 -24.50 2.78 -5.50
C ILE A 25 -24.91 4.20 -5.87
N SER A 26 -25.36 5.00 -4.90
CA SER A 26 -25.73 6.39 -5.10
C SER A 26 -24.64 7.36 -4.62
N GLY A 27 -24.58 8.55 -5.21
CA GLY A 27 -23.69 9.63 -4.76
C GLY A 27 -23.94 10.05 -3.30
N HIS A 28 -25.17 9.91 -2.81
CA HIS A 28 -25.50 10.13 -1.39
C HIS A 28 -24.79 9.14 -0.46
N MET A 29 -24.68 7.86 -0.86
CA MET A 29 -23.92 6.87 -0.07
C MET A 29 -22.43 7.21 -0.04
N LEU A 30 -21.86 7.71 -1.14
CA LEU A 30 -20.47 8.18 -1.16
C LEU A 30 -20.25 9.37 -0.22
N ASN A 31 -21.19 10.32 -0.21
CA ASN A 31 -21.14 11.46 0.72
C ASN A 31 -21.21 11.02 2.19
N ALA A 32 -22.01 9.98 2.48
CA ALA A 32 -22.09 9.39 3.81
C ALA A 32 -20.76 8.77 4.25
N TYR A 33 -20.07 8.02 3.39
CA TYR A 33 -18.74 7.46 3.68
C TYR A 33 -17.64 8.51 3.84
N ALA A 34 -17.79 9.67 3.19
CA ALA A 34 -16.82 10.76 3.23
C ALA A 34 -16.94 11.66 4.46
N SER A 35 -18.08 11.59 5.16
CA SER A 35 -18.38 12.47 6.30
C SER A 35 -17.76 11.91 7.59
N GLU A 36 -16.77 12.62 8.13
CA GLU A 36 -16.17 12.29 9.44
C GLU A 36 -17.18 12.39 10.60
N ALA A 37 -18.31 13.09 10.41
CA ALA A 37 -19.32 13.35 11.43
C ALA A 37 -20.40 12.27 11.57
N ARG A 38 -20.48 11.29 10.64
CA ARG A 38 -21.46 10.20 10.70
C ARG A 38 -20.78 8.85 10.93
N SER A 39 -20.63 8.49 12.20
CA SER A 39 -20.11 7.18 12.63
C SER A 39 -20.98 5.98 12.23
N GLU A 40 -22.24 6.20 11.85
CA GLU A 40 -23.19 5.13 11.52
C GLU A 40 -22.96 4.49 10.13
N HIS A 41 -22.31 5.17 9.20
CA HIS A 41 -22.12 4.67 7.84
C HIS A 41 -20.73 4.04 7.66
N ILE A 42 -20.55 2.87 8.26
CA ILE A 42 -19.35 2.05 8.10
C ILE A 42 -19.38 1.43 6.69
N ILE A 43 -18.43 1.81 5.84
CA ILE A 43 -18.23 1.16 4.55
C ILE A 43 -17.73 -0.27 4.78
N ASN A 44 -18.42 -1.26 4.23
CA ASN A 44 -17.93 -2.64 4.26
C ASN A 44 -16.72 -2.81 3.33
N ILE A 45 -15.95 -3.89 3.53
CA ILE A 45 -14.71 -4.12 2.76
C ILE A 45 -14.96 -4.25 1.26
N VAL A 46 -16.09 -4.85 0.86
CA VAL A 46 -16.43 -5.08 -0.56
C VAL A 46 -16.65 -3.75 -1.29
N ARG A 47 -17.41 -2.83 -0.69
CA ARG A 47 -17.62 -1.48 -1.21
C ARG A 47 -16.36 -0.63 -1.14
N PHE A 48 -15.49 -0.85 -0.15
CA PHE A 48 -14.20 -0.18 -0.09
C PHE A 48 -13.27 -0.61 -1.25
N ILE A 49 -13.27 -1.90 -1.61
CA ILE A 49 -12.55 -2.41 -2.79
C ILE A 49 -13.10 -1.80 -4.07
N ALA A 50 -14.43 -1.73 -4.22
CA ALA A 50 -15.06 -1.07 -5.36
C ALA A 50 -14.68 0.41 -5.45
N LEU A 51 -14.57 1.11 -4.32
CA LEU A 51 -14.12 2.50 -4.28
C LEU A 51 -12.65 2.63 -4.72
N ILE A 52 -11.78 1.69 -4.33
CA ILE A 52 -10.37 1.65 -4.79
C ILE A 52 -10.32 1.45 -6.31
N GLU A 53 -11.09 0.51 -6.86
CA GLU A 53 -11.17 0.30 -8.31
C GLU A 53 -11.67 1.57 -9.01
N ALA A 54 -12.78 2.14 -8.53
CA ALA A 54 -13.45 3.27 -9.14
C ALA A 54 -12.63 4.58 -9.10
N THR A 55 -11.69 4.71 -8.16
CA THR A 55 -10.84 5.91 -8.03
C THR A 55 -9.41 5.69 -8.51
N GLY A 56 -8.93 4.44 -8.54
CA GLY A 56 -7.51 4.13 -8.73
C GLY A 56 -6.60 4.69 -7.63
N ASP A 57 -7.16 5.17 -6.51
CA ASP A 57 -6.40 5.91 -5.50
C ASP A 57 -5.70 4.94 -4.53
N ARG A 58 -4.42 4.67 -4.79
CA ARG A 58 -3.53 3.86 -3.93
C ARG A 58 -3.54 4.30 -2.47
N ARG A 59 -3.78 5.59 -2.17
CA ARG A 59 -3.79 6.12 -0.80
C ARG A 59 -4.86 5.46 0.08
N LEU A 60 -5.92 4.91 -0.52
CA LEU A 60 -6.94 4.14 0.20
C LEU A 60 -6.36 2.84 0.79
N LEU A 61 -5.52 2.13 0.03
CA LEU A 61 -4.83 0.94 0.53
C LEU A 61 -3.70 1.32 1.51
N GLU A 62 -2.98 2.41 1.24
CA GLU A 62 -1.93 2.93 2.15
C GLU A 62 -2.50 3.25 3.54
N PHE A 63 -3.71 3.81 3.60
CA PHE A 63 -4.40 4.10 4.85
C PHE A 63 -4.63 2.85 5.71
N ILE A 64 -4.88 1.70 5.09
CA ILE A 64 -5.00 0.41 5.81
C ILE A 64 -3.61 -0.10 6.20
N ALA A 65 -2.68 -0.15 5.24
CA ALA A 65 -1.33 -0.71 5.46
C ALA A 65 -0.54 0.02 6.55
N SER A 66 -0.63 1.35 6.59
CA SER A 66 0.11 2.19 7.54
C SER A 66 -0.25 1.94 9.00
N GLN A 67 -1.45 1.45 9.30
CA GLN A 67 -1.86 1.04 10.65
C GLN A 67 -1.04 -0.15 11.18
N PHE A 68 -0.41 -0.92 10.29
CA PHE A 68 0.42 -2.07 10.61
C PHE A 68 1.93 -1.79 10.41
N GLY A 69 2.29 -0.53 10.14
CA GLY A 69 3.67 -0.16 9.80
C GLY A 69 4.10 -0.64 8.42
N TRP A 70 3.15 -0.92 7.52
CA TRP A 70 3.41 -1.31 6.13
C TRP A 70 3.15 -0.15 5.17
N SER A 71 3.68 -0.28 3.95
CA SER A 71 3.44 0.67 2.85
C SER A 71 3.03 -0.06 1.58
N VAL A 72 2.22 0.59 0.76
CA VAL A 72 1.72 0.08 -0.52
C VAL A 72 2.51 0.74 -1.63
N ILE A 73 3.21 -0.07 -2.41
CA ILE A 73 4.04 0.38 -3.52
C ILE A 73 3.56 -0.22 -4.83
N GLU A 74 3.80 0.48 -5.94
CA GLU A 74 3.50 -0.09 -7.25
C GLU A 74 4.44 -1.27 -7.55
N GLN A 75 3.90 -2.32 -8.19
CA GLN A 75 4.64 -3.56 -8.47
C GLN A 75 5.90 -3.32 -9.30
N ARG A 76 5.93 -2.29 -10.16
CA ARG A 76 7.11 -1.93 -10.96
C ARG A 76 8.36 -1.61 -10.12
N TYR A 77 8.19 -1.27 -8.83
CA TYR A 77 9.30 -0.99 -7.91
C TYR A 77 9.81 -2.23 -7.17
N LEU A 78 9.14 -3.37 -7.26
CA LEU A 78 9.57 -4.61 -6.57
C LEU A 78 11.00 -5.04 -6.93
N PRO A 79 11.47 -4.96 -8.19
CA PRO A 79 12.86 -5.27 -8.51
C PRO A 79 13.87 -4.38 -7.79
N ALA A 80 13.55 -3.09 -7.61
CA ALA A 80 14.43 -2.15 -6.91
C ALA A 80 14.55 -2.49 -5.41
N ILE A 81 13.45 -2.90 -4.77
CA ILE A 81 13.46 -3.33 -3.36
C ILE A 81 14.21 -4.65 -3.20
N SER A 82 13.97 -5.61 -4.08
CA SER A 82 14.74 -6.86 -4.10
C SER A 82 16.23 -6.61 -4.30
N LEU A 83 16.60 -5.63 -5.13
CA LEU A 83 18.01 -5.23 -5.29
C LEU A 83 18.57 -4.64 -3.99
N ALA A 84 17.85 -3.70 -3.36
CA ALA A 84 18.28 -3.09 -2.10
C ALA A 84 18.51 -4.13 -1.00
N GLU A 85 17.57 -5.07 -0.82
CA GLU A 85 17.69 -6.17 0.13
C GLU A 85 18.93 -7.04 -0.15
N ARG A 86 19.20 -7.35 -1.43
CA ARG A 86 20.38 -8.13 -1.82
C ARG A 86 21.68 -7.38 -1.55
N LEU A 87 21.71 -6.08 -1.80
CA LEU A 87 22.89 -5.25 -1.54
C LEU A 87 23.20 -5.17 -0.03
N GLU A 88 22.17 -5.05 0.81
CA GLU A 88 22.31 -5.08 2.26
C GLU A 88 22.88 -6.43 2.75
N LYS A 89 22.32 -7.54 2.26
CA LYS A 89 22.82 -8.89 2.57
C LYS A 89 24.27 -9.06 2.14
N ARG A 90 24.63 -8.59 0.94
CA ARG A 90 26.03 -8.64 0.46
C ARG A 90 26.95 -7.84 1.37
N ALA A 91 26.58 -6.62 1.72
CA ALA A 91 27.38 -5.78 2.61
C ALA A 91 27.57 -6.41 4.00
N LYS A 92 26.57 -7.15 4.50
CA LYS A 92 26.70 -7.92 5.73
C LYS A 92 27.70 -9.07 5.58
N MET A 93 27.58 -9.88 4.53
CA MET A 93 28.50 -10.99 4.24
C MET A 93 29.94 -10.49 4.07
N ASP A 94 30.15 -9.38 3.37
CA ASP A 94 31.49 -8.81 3.18
C ASP A 94 32.13 -8.43 4.52
N ARG A 95 31.36 -7.91 5.48
CA ARG A 95 31.86 -7.60 6.84
C ARG A 95 32.25 -8.86 7.62
N GLU A 96 31.47 -9.92 7.49
CA GLU A 96 31.75 -11.23 8.12
C GLU A 96 33.04 -11.83 7.53
N ILE A 97 33.17 -11.85 6.21
CA ILE A 97 34.39 -12.31 5.52
C ILE A 97 35.63 -11.54 5.97
N GLU A 98 35.54 -10.21 6.11
CA GLU A 98 36.68 -9.41 6.59
C GLU A 98 36.98 -9.62 8.09
N ALA A 99 35.99 -9.99 8.90
CA ALA A 99 36.23 -10.42 10.28
C ALA A 99 37.02 -11.73 10.30
N ASP A 100 36.59 -12.74 9.53
CA ASP A 100 37.24 -14.05 9.43
C ASP A 100 38.66 -13.93 8.87
N ARG A 101 38.87 -13.12 7.83
CA ARG A 101 40.22 -12.84 7.29
C ARG A 101 41.17 -12.26 8.33
N ARG A 102 40.68 -11.38 9.21
CA ARG A 102 41.48 -10.81 10.30
C ARG A 102 41.78 -11.84 11.39
N GLU A 103 40.90 -12.82 11.61
CA GLU A 103 41.16 -13.93 12.53
C GLU A 103 42.20 -14.89 11.96
N LEU A 104 42.08 -15.28 10.69
CA LEU A 104 43.04 -16.16 10.04
C LEU A 104 44.45 -15.56 9.99
N LYS A 105 44.58 -14.26 9.71
CA LYS A 105 45.87 -13.54 9.78
C LYS A 105 46.46 -13.54 11.19
N ARG A 106 45.64 -13.38 12.23
CA ARG A 106 46.09 -13.48 13.63
C ARG A 106 46.52 -14.91 14.00
N GLY A 107 45.86 -15.91 13.42
CA GLY A 107 46.18 -17.33 13.59
C GLY A 107 47.33 -17.83 12.72
N GLY A 108 47.93 -17.00 11.87
CA GLY A 108 49.07 -17.35 11.02
C GLY A 108 48.75 -18.32 9.88
N VAL A 109 47.47 -18.50 9.54
CA VAL A 109 47.01 -19.34 8.42
C VAL A 109 47.03 -18.58 7.09
N LEU A 110 47.03 -17.24 7.16
CA LEU A 110 47.10 -16.29 6.04
C LEU A 110 48.06 -15.14 6.36
#